data_AF-A0A843HZI2-F1
#
_entry.id   AF-A0A843HZI2-F1
#
_cell.length_a   1.000
_cell.length_b   1.000
_cell.length_c   1.000
_cell.angle_alpha   90.00
_cell.angle_beta   90.00
_cell.angle_gamma   90.00
#
_symmetry.space_group_name_H-M   'P 1'
#
loop_
_entity.id
_entity.type
_entity.pdbx_description
1 polymer ?
#
loop_
_entity_poly.entity_id
_entity_poly.type
_entity_poly.pdbx_seq_one_letter_code
_entity_poly.pdbx_strand_id
1 'polypeptide(L)'
;MIIRPNNYLVCGPFPYRRLLTDGEEAFFVDWLREFGGEEAFDAAAAGNLCREARPDAEGFIDLAKIYGEEFKEFWRLNYGVAYAYAELAAEPGTYVGLLGAEDYAAVYINGSPVFTTFIAKKYKKNFHLFISKLKEKNKILIKIGRLMGRWGFSLEFLKRDAPFFVNLDRSVVPELAEGDDEGFWISLNVLA
;
A
#
# COMPACT_ATOMS: atom_id res chain seq x y z
N MET A 1 -13.56 14.33 0.65
CA MET A 1 -13.05 14.11 2.03
C MET A 1 -11.95 13.06 2.00
N ILE A 2 -10.82 13.28 2.70
CA ILE A 2 -9.74 12.29 2.85
C ILE A 2 -9.94 11.53 4.17
N ILE A 3 -9.86 10.21 4.12
CA ILE A 3 -9.87 9.32 5.29
C ILE A 3 -8.64 8.41 5.26
N ARG A 4 -8.15 7.99 6.43
CA ARG A 4 -7.01 7.08 6.54
C ARG A 4 -7.14 6.20 7.79
N PRO A 5 -6.59 4.98 7.78
CA PRO A 5 -6.47 4.20 9.01
C PRO A 5 -5.55 4.89 10.02
N ASN A 6 -5.95 4.95 11.28
CA ASN A 6 -5.18 5.61 12.35
C ASN A 6 -4.34 4.62 13.19
N ASN A 7 -4.54 3.32 12.98
CA ASN A 7 -3.80 2.25 13.63
C ASN A 7 -3.71 1.08 12.68
N TYR A 8 -2.60 0.35 12.75
CA TYR A 8 -2.35 -0.86 11.99
C TYR A 8 -1.92 -1.97 12.94
N LEU A 9 -2.28 -3.19 12.60
CA LEU A 9 -1.65 -4.40 13.11
C LEU A 9 -0.63 -4.83 12.06
N VAL A 10 0.66 -4.65 12.36
CA VAL A 10 1.75 -4.95 11.43
C VAL A 10 2.32 -6.32 11.74
N CYS A 11 2.32 -7.22 10.75
CA CYS A 11 2.67 -8.62 10.88
C CYS A 11 4.00 -8.94 10.19
N GLY A 12 4.80 -9.80 10.84
CA GLY A 12 6.12 -10.22 10.40
C GLY A 12 7.23 -9.78 11.37
N PRO A 13 8.43 -9.47 10.88
CA PRO A 13 8.80 -9.37 9.47
C PRO A 13 9.10 -10.76 8.89
N PHE A 14 8.82 -10.97 7.61
CA PHE A 14 9.04 -12.26 6.95
C PHE A 14 10.41 -12.31 6.26
N PRO A 15 11.02 -13.51 6.18
CA PRO A 15 12.34 -13.68 5.59
C PRO A 15 12.46 -13.11 4.18
N TYR A 16 13.63 -12.56 3.88
CA TYR A 16 13.98 -12.20 2.52
C TYR A 16 14.35 -13.45 1.71
N ARG A 17 13.74 -13.64 0.54
CA ARG A 17 13.98 -14.73 -0.42
C ARG A 17 14.08 -14.15 -1.82
N ARG A 18 15.04 -14.60 -2.64
CA ARG A 18 15.18 -14.19 -4.05
C ARG A 18 14.96 -15.38 -4.96
N LEU A 19 14.31 -15.14 -6.09
CA LEU A 19 14.04 -16.17 -7.09
C LEU A 19 15.31 -16.92 -7.53
N LEU A 20 16.42 -16.19 -7.76
CA LEU A 20 17.67 -16.77 -8.25
C LEU A 20 18.42 -17.63 -7.22
N THR A 21 18.15 -17.47 -5.92
CA THR A 21 18.86 -18.19 -4.85
C THR A 21 17.98 -19.21 -4.15
N ASP A 22 16.72 -18.87 -3.92
CA ASP A 22 15.79 -19.62 -3.08
C ASP A 22 14.67 -20.30 -3.90
N GLY A 23 14.61 -20.04 -5.21
CA GLY A 23 13.59 -20.59 -6.10
C GLY A 23 12.24 -19.87 -6.05
N GLU A 24 12.11 -18.86 -5.20
CA GLU A 24 10.93 -18.00 -5.08
C GLU A 24 11.32 -16.61 -4.56
N GLU A 25 10.51 -15.61 -4.90
CA GLU A 25 10.69 -14.25 -4.37
C GLU A 25 9.71 -14.03 -3.22
N ALA A 26 10.22 -13.53 -2.09
CA ALA A 26 9.46 -13.44 -0.83
C ALA A 26 8.12 -12.73 -0.98
N PHE A 27 8.02 -11.76 -1.90
CA PHE A 27 6.80 -11.02 -2.16
C PHE A 27 5.67 -11.86 -2.80
N PHE A 28 5.97 -12.99 -3.44
CA PHE A 28 4.94 -13.87 -4.02
C PHE A 28 4.48 -14.97 -3.07
N VAL A 29 5.13 -15.12 -1.92
CA VAL A 29 4.74 -16.08 -0.90
C VAL A 29 3.62 -15.48 -0.06
N ASP A 30 2.50 -16.20 0.08
CA ASP A 30 1.48 -15.89 1.07
C ASP A 30 1.97 -16.36 2.45
N TRP A 31 2.58 -15.44 3.20
CA TRP A 31 3.09 -15.71 4.54
C TRP A 31 2.00 -15.76 5.61
N LEU A 32 0.77 -15.38 5.26
CA LEU A 32 -0.38 -15.38 6.17
C LEU A 32 -1.26 -16.60 5.98
N ARG A 33 -0.85 -17.59 5.17
CA ARG A 33 -1.62 -18.79 4.85
C ARG A 33 -2.18 -19.54 6.06
N GLU A 34 -1.39 -19.66 7.14
CA GLU A 34 -1.83 -20.31 8.39
C GLU A 34 -2.90 -19.51 9.15
N PHE A 35 -3.06 -18.22 8.82
CA PHE A 35 -3.99 -17.27 9.42
C PHE A 35 -5.10 -16.87 8.42
N GLY A 36 -5.44 -17.75 7.47
CA GLY A 36 -6.48 -17.51 6.46
C GLY A 36 -5.97 -16.92 5.14
N GLY A 37 -4.68 -16.61 5.03
CA GLY A 37 -4.07 -16.07 3.82
C GLY A 37 -4.44 -14.61 3.55
N GLU A 38 -3.95 -14.07 2.45
CA GLU A 38 -4.12 -12.65 2.09
C GLU A 38 -5.58 -12.26 1.84
N GLU A 39 -6.40 -13.21 1.37
CA GLU A 39 -7.81 -12.99 1.05
C GLU A 39 -8.75 -13.12 2.26
N ALA A 40 -8.35 -13.86 3.30
CA ALA A 40 -9.20 -14.12 4.46
C ALA A 40 -8.46 -13.96 5.80
N PHE A 41 -7.47 -13.05 5.84
CA PHE A 41 -6.62 -12.85 7.00
C PHE A 41 -7.40 -12.64 8.30
N ASP A 42 -7.13 -13.50 9.29
CA ASP A 42 -7.64 -13.44 10.64
C ASP A 42 -6.60 -12.81 11.58
N ALA A 43 -6.76 -11.50 11.81
CA ALA A 43 -5.92 -10.73 12.71
C ALA A 43 -5.93 -11.24 14.16
N ALA A 44 -7.04 -11.86 14.61
CA ALA A 44 -7.11 -12.40 15.97
C ALA A 44 -6.29 -13.68 16.12
N ALA A 45 -6.24 -14.51 15.08
CA ALA A 45 -5.46 -15.75 15.05
C ALA A 45 -3.94 -15.49 14.95
N ALA A 46 -3.53 -14.36 14.38
CA ALA A 46 -2.12 -14.05 14.15
C ALA A 46 -1.31 -13.80 15.45
N GLY A 47 -1.97 -13.39 16.55
CA GLY A 47 -1.35 -13.27 17.88
C GLY A 47 -0.04 -12.47 17.88
N ASN A 48 1.02 -13.07 18.42
CA ASN A 48 2.34 -12.44 18.59
C ASN A 48 3.11 -12.21 17.28
N LEU A 49 2.63 -12.72 16.13
CA LEU A 49 3.21 -12.43 14.83
C LEU A 49 3.07 -10.94 14.47
N CYS A 50 2.08 -10.28 15.06
CA CYS A 50 1.76 -8.91 14.74
C CYS A 50 1.86 -7.98 15.94
N ARG A 51 2.10 -6.71 15.65
CA ARG A 51 2.25 -5.66 16.65
C ARG A 51 1.52 -4.40 16.20
N GLU A 52 0.96 -3.67 17.16
CA GLU A 52 0.31 -2.40 16.86
C GLU A 52 1.33 -1.37 16.39
N ALA A 53 0.95 -0.62 15.37
CA ALA A 53 1.73 0.50 14.87
C ALA A 53 0.79 1.65 14.47
N ARG A 54 1.19 2.86 14.81
CA ARG A 54 0.48 4.08 14.41
C ARG A 54 1.28 4.83 13.36
N PRO A 55 0.61 5.38 12.34
CA PRO A 55 1.28 6.24 11.40
C PRO A 55 1.76 7.51 12.09
N ASP A 56 2.81 8.12 11.55
CA ASP A 56 3.25 9.44 11.98
C ASP A 56 2.26 10.55 11.53
N ALA A 57 2.59 11.82 11.79
CA ALA A 57 1.75 12.96 11.42
C ALA A 57 1.42 12.98 9.92
N GLU A 58 2.36 12.52 9.07
CA GLU A 58 2.24 12.48 7.62
C GLU A 58 1.50 11.24 7.11
N GLY A 59 1.11 10.31 7.99
CA GLY A 59 0.44 9.07 7.60
C GLY A 59 1.39 7.93 7.26
N PHE A 60 2.70 8.06 7.57
CA PHE A 60 3.72 7.08 7.20
C PHE A 60 3.95 6.05 8.31
N ILE A 61 4.10 4.79 7.91
CA ILE A 61 4.48 3.65 8.75
C ILE A 61 5.90 3.23 8.40
N ASP A 62 6.83 3.39 9.34
CA ASP A 62 8.23 2.98 9.21
C ASP A 62 8.43 1.56 9.73
N LEU A 63 8.40 0.59 8.81
CA LEU A 63 8.55 -0.83 9.12
C LEU A 63 9.98 -1.15 9.58
N ALA A 64 10.99 -0.49 9.02
CA ALA A 64 12.38 -0.70 9.45
C ALA A 64 12.55 -0.34 10.93
N LYS A 65 12.00 0.81 11.35
CA LYS A 65 12.00 1.23 12.77
C LYS A 65 11.20 0.26 13.65
N ILE A 66 10.01 -0.16 13.21
CA ILE A 66 9.14 -1.10 13.96
C ILE A 66 9.85 -2.43 14.24
N TYR A 67 10.65 -2.90 13.28
CA TYR A 67 11.37 -4.16 13.37
C TYR A 67 12.79 -4.03 13.93
N GLY A 68 13.20 -2.83 14.34
CA GLY A 68 14.53 -2.60 14.91
C GLY A 68 15.66 -2.81 13.90
N GLU A 69 15.38 -2.70 12.60
CA GLU A 69 16.43 -2.75 11.60
C GLU A 69 17.15 -1.40 11.54
N GLU A 70 18.38 -1.39 12.05
CA GLU A 70 19.30 -0.29 11.79
C GLU A 70 19.63 -0.26 10.29
N PHE A 71 19.40 0.88 9.65
CA PHE A 71 19.81 1.09 8.27
C PHE A 71 21.33 0.98 8.18
N LYS A 72 21.83 -0.14 7.66
CA LYS A 72 23.23 -0.28 7.27
C LYS A 72 23.36 0.20 5.83
N GLU A 73 24.27 1.14 5.62
CA GLU A 73 24.47 1.83 4.33
C GLU A 73 24.81 0.87 3.16
N PHE A 74 25.03 -0.42 3.43
CA PHE A 74 25.21 -1.45 2.41
C PHE A 74 24.48 -2.78 2.75
N TRP A 75 23.38 -3.04 2.03
CA TRP A 75 23.02 -4.33 1.39
C TRP A 75 22.85 -5.62 2.19
N ARG A 76 22.41 -5.60 3.45
CA ARG A 76 21.81 -6.80 4.07
C ARG A 76 20.40 -6.51 4.55
N LEU A 77 19.44 -6.89 3.72
CA LEU A 77 18.05 -7.04 4.15
C LEU A 77 17.95 -8.34 4.95
N ASN A 78 17.59 -8.29 6.22
CA ASN A 78 17.24 -9.51 6.96
C ASN A 78 15.81 -9.94 6.61
N TYR A 79 14.98 -8.97 6.21
CA TYR A 79 13.56 -9.17 5.95
C TYR A 79 13.12 -8.63 4.60
N GLY A 80 12.21 -9.36 3.96
CA GLY A 80 11.74 -9.05 2.62
C GLY A 80 10.30 -8.61 2.52
N VAL A 81 9.45 -8.99 3.49
CA VAL A 81 8.01 -8.72 3.44
C VAL A 81 7.47 -8.44 4.83
N ALA A 82 6.51 -7.54 4.90
CA ALA A 82 5.67 -7.33 6.07
C ALA A 82 4.27 -7.01 5.59
N TYR A 83 3.30 -7.26 6.47
CA TYR A 83 1.92 -6.92 6.22
C TYR A 83 1.46 -5.87 7.21
N ALA A 84 0.54 -5.02 6.80
CA ALA A 84 -0.15 -4.09 7.67
C ALA A 84 -1.65 -4.26 7.48
N TYR A 85 -2.32 -4.71 8.53
CA TYR A 85 -3.76 -4.86 8.59
C TYR A 85 -4.39 -3.67 9.30
N ALA A 86 -5.53 -3.19 8.82
CA ALA A 86 -6.34 -2.20 9.52
C ALA A 86 -7.83 -2.38 9.24
N GLU A 87 -8.65 -1.93 10.18
CA GLU A 87 -10.08 -1.70 9.95
C GLU A 87 -10.34 -0.22 9.69
N LEU A 88 -11.11 0.09 8.64
CA LEU A 88 -11.46 1.45 8.26
C LEU A 88 -12.97 1.59 8.15
N ALA A 89 -13.54 2.47 8.97
CA ALA A 89 -14.91 2.93 8.81
C ALA A 89 -14.97 4.02 7.74
N ALA A 90 -15.94 3.94 6.84
CA ALA A 90 -16.11 4.87 5.73
C ALA A 90 -17.59 4.99 5.34
N GLU A 91 -18.00 6.10 4.74
CA GLU A 91 -19.30 6.15 4.08
C GLU A 91 -19.26 5.25 2.83
N PRO A 92 -20.29 4.41 2.57
CA PRO A 92 -20.32 3.58 1.38
C PRO A 92 -20.17 4.39 0.10
N GLY A 93 -19.26 3.97 -0.79
CA GLY A 93 -19.02 4.70 -2.03
C GLY A 93 -17.73 4.32 -2.74
N THR A 94 -17.44 5.06 -3.81
CA THR A 94 -16.19 4.90 -4.58
C THR A 94 -15.13 5.83 -4.03
N TYR A 95 -13.94 5.29 -3.79
CA TYR A 95 -12.79 6.01 -3.29
C TYR A 95 -11.59 5.80 -4.19
N VAL A 96 -10.73 6.82 -4.24
CA VAL A 96 -9.38 6.71 -4.78
C VAL A 96 -8.42 6.46 -3.62
N GLY A 97 -7.78 5.29 -3.62
CA GLY A 97 -6.69 4.97 -2.71
C GLY A 97 -5.40 5.64 -3.19
N LEU A 98 -4.79 6.43 -2.31
CA LEU A 98 -3.51 7.10 -2.50
C LEU A 98 -2.45 6.34 -1.69
N LEU A 99 -1.59 5.59 -2.37
CA LEU A 99 -0.57 4.75 -1.74
C LEU A 99 0.83 5.33 -1.97
N GLY A 100 1.55 5.57 -0.88
CA GLY A 100 3.00 5.70 -0.90
C GLY A 100 3.61 4.38 -0.43
N ALA A 101 4.55 3.84 -1.19
CA ALA A 101 5.31 2.64 -0.82
C ALA A 101 6.73 2.74 -1.34
N GLU A 102 7.67 2.15 -0.61
CA GLU A 102 9.01 1.82 -1.07
C GLU A 102 8.96 0.42 -1.69
N ASP A 103 9.53 0.26 -2.89
CA ASP A 103 9.53 -0.99 -3.66
C ASP A 103 8.13 -1.59 -3.90
N TYR A 104 7.88 -2.82 -3.46
CA TYR A 104 6.73 -3.61 -3.89
C TYR A 104 5.58 -3.43 -2.91
N ALA A 105 4.37 -3.35 -3.44
CA ALA A 105 3.18 -3.25 -2.61
C ALA A 105 2.00 -3.97 -3.23
N ALA A 106 1.19 -4.62 -2.40
CA ALA A 106 -0.13 -5.11 -2.75
C ALA A 106 -1.14 -4.65 -1.70
N VAL A 107 -2.36 -4.34 -2.14
CA VAL A 107 -3.45 -3.92 -1.27
C VAL A 107 -4.65 -4.82 -1.53
N TYR A 108 -5.22 -5.33 -0.43
CA TYR A 108 -6.43 -6.12 -0.39
C TYR A 108 -7.45 -5.35 0.43
N ILE A 109 -8.69 -5.28 -0.07
CA ILE A 109 -9.82 -4.65 0.62
C ILE A 109 -10.93 -5.68 0.72
N ASN A 110 -11.34 -5.98 1.95
CA ASN A 110 -12.33 -7.01 2.27
C ASN A 110 -11.99 -8.37 1.63
N GLY A 111 -10.70 -8.70 1.58
CA GLY A 111 -10.18 -9.94 1.00
C GLY A 111 -9.95 -9.91 -0.50
N SER A 112 -10.45 -8.90 -1.22
CA SER A 112 -10.22 -8.80 -2.67
C SER A 112 -8.94 -8.01 -2.97
N PRO A 113 -8.03 -8.50 -3.82
CA PRO A 113 -6.89 -7.72 -4.29
C PRO A 113 -7.40 -6.55 -5.14
N VAL A 114 -7.00 -5.33 -4.79
CA VAL A 114 -7.40 -4.10 -5.50
C VAL A 114 -6.23 -3.38 -6.17
N PHE A 115 -4.99 -3.69 -5.76
CA PHE A 115 -3.80 -3.06 -6.30
C PHE A 115 -2.57 -3.92 -6.06
N THR A 116 -1.67 -3.97 -7.05
CA THR A 116 -0.33 -4.54 -6.90
C THR A 116 0.67 -3.75 -7.73
N THR A 117 1.88 -3.55 -7.22
CA THR A 117 3.00 -2.95 -7.93
C THR A 117 4.30 -3.67 -7.60
N PHE A 118 5.15 -3.82 -8.62
CA PHE A 118 6.48 -4.41 -8.55
C PHE A 118 7.56 -3.38 -8.94
N ILE A 119 7.27 -2.09 -8.74
CA ILE A 119 8.17 -1.01 -9.13
C ILE A 119 9.14 -0.72 -7.97
N ALA A 120 10.40 -1.09 -8.14
CA ALA A 120 11.48 -0.74 -7.21
C ALA A 120 11.73 0.77 -7.23
N LYS A 121 11.53 1.46 -6.10
CA LYS A 121 11.72 2.91 -6.00
C LYS A 121 11.76 3.38 -4.55
N LYS A 122 12.34 4.57 -4.36
CA LYS A 122 12.24 5.31 -3.09
C LYS A 122 10.79 5.63 -2.77
N TYR A 123 10.46 5.64 -1.47
CA TYR A 123 9.17 6.12 -0.99
C TYR A 123 8.86 7.52 -1.54
N LYS A 124 7.63 7.66 -2.06
CA LYS A 124 7.01 8.94 -2.38
C LYS A 124 5.53 8.85 -2.01
N LYS A 125 5.07 9.79 -1.18
CA LYS A 125 3.68 9.87 -0.74
C LYS A 125 2.74 9.98 -1.95
N ASN A 126 1.63 9.26 -1.91
CA ASN A 126 0.55 9.29 -2.91
C ASN A 126 1.02 9.03 -4.35
N PHE A 127 2.09 8.25 -4.52
CA PHE A 127 2.65 7.93 -5.84
C PHE A 127 1.75 6.95 -6.62
N HIS A 128 1.20 5.96 -5.93
CA HIS A 128 0.30 4.98 -6.53
C HIS A 128 -1.15 5.36 -6.26
N LEU A 129 -1.99 5.03 -7.23
CA LEU A 129 -3.41 5.31 -7.22
C LEU A 129 -4.15 4.03 -7.59
N PHE A 130 -5.24 3.74 -6.89
CA PHE A 130 -6.16 2.67 -7.25
C PHE A 130 -7.58 3.05 -6.85
N ILE A 131 -8.57 2.39 -7.44
CA ILE A 131 -9.99 2.66 -7.17
C ILE A 131 -10.53 1.50 -6.36
N SER A 132 -11.30 1.80 -5.33
CA SER A 132 -12.03 0.77 -4.60
C SER A 132 -13.40 1.26 -4.16
N LYS A 133 -14.33 0.32 -4.02
CA LYS A 133 -15.63 0.57 -3.38
C LYS A 133 -15.51 0.22 -1.91
N LEU A 134 -15.63 1.24 -1.05
CA LEU A 134 -15.65 1.06 0.39
C LEU A 134 -17.08 0.88 0.90
N LYS A 135 -17.21 0.10 1.97
CA LYS A 135 -18.44 -0.12 2.75
C LYS A 135 -18.35 0.64 4.08
N GLU A 136 -19.36 0.50 4.93
CA GLU A 136 -19.36 1.08 6.29
C GLU A 136 -18.16 0.65 7.14
N LYS A 137 -17.73 -0.61 6.99
CA LYS A 137 -16.54 -1.18 7.62
C LYS A 137 -15.74 -1.95 6.59
N ASN A 138 -14.43 -1.72 6.56
CA ASN A 138 -13.54 -2.34 5.60
C ASN A 138 -12.35 -2.94 6.29
N LYS A 139 -12.01 -4.17 5.93
CA LYS A 139 -10.74 -4.80 6.27
C LYS A 139 -9.74 -4.43 5.19
N ILE A 140 -8.62 -3.84 5.57
CA ILE A 140 -7.55 -3.46 4.65
C ILE A 140 -6.32 -4.26 5.03
N LEU A 141 -5.73 -4.96 4.07
CA LEU A 141 -4.45 -5.62 4.22
C LEU A 141 -3.49 -5.07 3.17
N ILE A 142 -2.32 -4.64 3.62
CA ILE A 142 -1.27 -4.11 2.77
C ILE A 142 -0.06 -5.02 2.91
N LYS A 143 0.43 -5.57 1.80
CA LYS A 143 1.69 -6.31 1.76
C LYS A 143 2.77 -5.38 1.22
N ILE A 144 3.86 -5.19 1.95
CA ILE A 144 4.98 -4.35 1.53
C ILE A 144 6.23 -5.22 1.40
N GLY A 145 6.72 -5.33 0.17
CA GLY A 145 7.99 -5.97 -0.14
C GLY A 145 9.14 -4.96 -0.07
N ARG A 146 10.33 -5.45 0.27
CA ARG A 146 11.54 -4.63 0.31
C ARG A 146 12.62 -5.25 -0.56
N LEU A 147 13.24 -4.44 -1.41
CA LEU A 147 14.42 -4.78 -2.18
C LEU A 147 15.67 -4.09 -1.65
N MET A 148 15.55 -2.81 -1.28
CA MET A 148 16.64 -2.03 -0.67
C MET A 148 16.07 -0.78 0.04
N GLY A 149 16.93 0.02 0.66
CA GLY A 149 16.53 1.36 1.11
C GLY A 149 15.71 1.38 2.40
N ARG A 150 14.84 2.39 2.51
CA ARG A 150 13.86 2.50 3.61
C ARG A 150 12.79 1.44 3.43
N TRP A 151 11.98 1.23 4.45
CA TRP A 151 10.90 0.26 4.39
C TRP A 151 9.67 0.79 5.09
N GLY A 152 8.62 1.05 4.31
CA GLY A 152 7.44 1.66 4.85
C GLY A 152 6.42 2.05 3.78
N PHE A 153 5.29 2.55 4.26
CA PHE A 153 4.17 2.91 3.39
C PHE A 153 3.31 4.01 4.02
N SER A 154 2.42 4.59 3.22
CA SER A 154 1.33 5.45 3.66
C SER A 154 0.10 5.15 2.80
N LEU A 155 -1.10 5.15 3.40
CA LEU A 155 -2.33 4.92 2.66
C LEU A 155 -3.41 5.92 3.10
N GLU A 156 -3.96 6.62 2.12
CA GLU A 156 -5.08 7.54 2.28
C GLU A 156 -6.18 7.18 1.26
N PHE A 157 -7.43 7.49 1.57
CA PHE A 157 -8.55 7.32 0.65
C PHE A 157 -9.27 8.65 0.47
N LEU A 158 -9.43 9.06 -0.78
CA LEU A 158 -10.21 10.24 -1.14
C LEU A 158 -11.59 9.78 -1.63
N LYS A 159 -12.65 10.20 -0.94
CA LYS A 159 -14.03 9.97 -1.41
C LYS A 159 -14.23 10.72 -2.72
N ARG A 160 -14.75 10.02 -3.72
CA ARG A 160 -15.03 10.58 -5.03
C ARG A 160 -16.53 10.88 -5.15
N ASP A 161 -16.87 12.17 -5.22
CA ASP A 161 -18.25 12.63 -5.44
C ASP A 161 -18.49 13.11 -6.90
N ALA A 162 -17.44 13.23 -7.72
CA ALA A 162 -17.47 13.67 -9.12
C ALA A 162 -16.55 12.78 -10.01
N PRO A 163 -16.67 12.78 -11.36
CA PRO A 163 -15.74 12.08 -12.25
C PRO A 163 -14.27 12.34 -11.92
N PHE A 164 -13.43 11.30 -11.99
CA PHE A 164 -11.97 11.46 -11.96
C PHE A 164 -11.45 10.93 -13.29
N PHE A 165 -10.57 11.68 -13.93
CA PHE A 165 -9.99 11.31 -15.21
C PHE A 165 -8.53 10.92 -14.98
N VAL A 166 -8.15 9.76 -15.53
CA VAL A 166 -6.75 9.29 -15.53
C VAL A 166 -6.25 9.39 -16.94
N ASN A 167 -5.11 10.07 -17.11
CA ASN A 167 -4.42 10.09 -18.37
C ASN A 167 -3.68 8.75 -18.57
N LEU A 168 -4.32 7.82 -19.26
CA LEU A 168 -3.80 6.48 -19.50
C LEU A 168 -2.71 6.45 -20.58
N ASP A 169 -2.74 7.39 -21.52
CA ASP A 169 -1.96 7.32 -22.77
C ASP A 169 -0.80 8.34 -22.83
N ARG A 170 -0.50 9.03 -21.72
CA ARG A 170 0.41 10.20 -21.68
C ARG A 170 0.04 11.28 -22.73
N SER A 171 -1.21 11.30 -23.19
CA SER A 171 -1.69 12.28 -24.14
C SER A 171 -1.59 13.66 -23.50
N VAL A 172 -0.89 14.60 -24.13
CA VAL A 172 -0.99 16.01 -23.76
C VAL A 172 -2.47 16.38 -23.88
N VAL A 173 -3.08 16.83 -22.79
CA VAL A 173 -4.50 17.21 -22.79
C VAL A 173 -4.65 18.37 -23.79
N PRO A 174 -5.56 18.28 -24.77
CA PRO A 174 -5.81 19.40 -25.68
C PRO A 174 -6.34 20.59 -24.89
N GLU A 175 -6.04 21.80 -25.37
CA GLU A 175 -6.44 23.09 -24.77
C GLU A 175 -7.85 23.03 -24.18
N LEU A 176 -7.95 23.22 -22.85
CA LEU A 176 -9.24 23.43 -22.20
C LEU A 176 -9.86 24.70 -22.78
N ALA A 177 -11.12 24.61 -23.21
CA ALA A 177 -11.86 25.78 -23.67
C ALA A 177 -12.01 26.78 -22.51
N GLU A 178 -11.83 28.06 -22.80
CA GLU A 178 -11.99 29.13 -21.83
C GLU A 178 -13.44 29.11 -21.28
N GLY A 179 -13.63 28.67 -20.03
CA GLY A 179 -14.92 28.66 -19.35
C GLY A 179 -15.36 27.35 -18.68
N ASP A 180 -14.62 26.24 -18.86
CA ASP A 180 -14.95 24.97 -18.18
C ASP A 180 -14.26 24.84 -16.80
N ASP A 181 -15.07 24.65 -15.75
CA ASP A 181 -14.59 24.34 -14.40
C ASP A 181 -14.39 22.82 -14.26
N GLU A 182 -13.13 22.39 -14.15
CA GLU A 182 -12.76 21.02 -13.79
C GLU A 182 -12.35 20.95 -12.31
N GLY A 183 -12.95 20.02 -11.56
CA GLY A 183 -12.83 19.96 -10.11
C GLY A 183 -11.41 19.63 -9.60
N PHE A 184 -10.57 18.97 -10.41
CA PHE A 184 -9.13 18.79 -10.23
C PHE A 184 -8.54 17.99 -11.39
N TRP A 185 -7.31 18.31 -11.81
CA TRP A 185 -6.56 17.55 -12.81
C TRP A 185 -5.23 17.04 -12.22
N ILE A 186 -4.90 15.77 -12.48
CA ILE A 186 -3.62 15.17 -12.08
C ILE A 186 -2.93 14.61 -13.32
N SER A 187 -1.79 15.21 -13.68
CA SER A 187 -0.85 14.61 -14.63
C SER A 187 -0.08 13.49 -13.97
N LEU A 188 -0.03 12.32 -14.60
CA LEU A 188 0.82 11.21 -14.15
C LEU A 188 1.90 10.96 -15.20
N ASN A 189 3.16 10.98 -14.74
CA ASN A 189 4.26 10.37 -15.48
C ASN A 189 4.22 8.86 -15.21
N VAL A 190 3.55 8.10 -16.08
CA VAL A 190 3.70 6.64 -16.09
C VAL A 190 5.10 6.35 -16.61
N LEU A 191 6.05 5.85 -15.83
CA LEU A 191 7.34 5.36 -16.35
C LEU A 191 7.09 3.97 -16.95
N ALA A 192 7.43 3.82 -18.23
CA ALA A 192 7.42 2.53 -18.94
C ALA A 192 8.83 1.96 -18.90
#